data_AF-A0A7H1C5F1-F1
#
_entry.id   AF-A0A7H1C5F1-F1
#
_cell.length_a   1.000
_cell.length_b   1.000
_cell.length_c   1.000
_cell.angle_alpha   90.00
_cell.angle_beta   90.00
_cell.angle_gamma   90.00
#
_symmetry.space_group_name_H-M   'P 1'
#
loop_
_entity.id
_entity.type
_entity.pdbx_description
1 polymer ?
#
loop_
_entity_poly.entity_id
_entity_poly.type
_entity_poly.pdbx_seq_one_letter_code
_entity_poly.pdbx_strand_id
1 'polypeptide(L)'
;MREQINALRDSKINGGVYVEAVGKWIDTDATAERNILSVKASYDLFGDMEIAWTCADNSILMINKAKLMLIWQALMQAKTGNHANALRHKAAVEQAENPLEYDYSDGWSKTYQEFVNEQAN
;
A
#
# COMPACT_ATOMS: atom_id res chain seq x y z
N MET A 1 1.58 16.63 16.25
CA MET A 1 0.92 15.30 16.23
C MET A 1 0.16 15.00 14.93
N ARG A 2 -0.83 15.80 14.51
CA ARG A 2 -1.60 15.55 13.26
C ARG A 2 -0.73 15.40 12.00
N GLU A 3 0.31 16.21 11.88
CA GLU A 3 1.29 16.12 10.78
C GLU A 3 2.09 14.84 10.82
N GLN A 4 2.47 14.35 12.00
CA GLN A 4 3.18 13.07 12.16
C GLN A 4 2.28 11.90 11.78
N ILE A 5 1.00 11.93 12.18
CA ILE A 5 0.00 10.93 11.75
C ILE A 5 -0.19 10.94 10.23
N ASN A 6 -0.21 12.14 9.60
CA ASN A 6 -0.24 12.24 8.13
C ASN A 6 1.00 11.63 7.49
N ALA A 7 2.19 11.97 8.00
CA ALA A 7 3.45 11.46 7.50
C ALA A 7 3.52 9.93 7.61
N LEU A 8 3.09 9.36 8.75
CA LEU A 8 3.02 7.91 8.91
C LEU A 8 2.02 7.28 7.93
N ARG A 9 0.80 7.82 7.81
CA ARG A 9 -0.17 7.35 6.81
C ARG A 9 0.45 7.34 5.40
N ASP A 10 1.10 8.42 5.00
CA ASP A 10 1.67 8.54 3.66
C ASP A 10 2.84 7.57 3.47
N SER A 11 3.68 7.36 4.49
CA SER A 11 4.70 6.31 4.48
C SER A 11 4.10 4.91 4.33
N LYS A 12 3.01 4.61 5.04
CA LYS A 12 2.32 3.32 4.97
C LYS A 12 1.63 3.09 3.62
N ILE A 13 1.04 4.14 3.04
CA ILE A 13 0.41 4.07 1.71
C ILE A 13 1.46 3.86 0.62
N ASN A 14 2.62 4.50 0.71
CA ASN A 14 3.67 4.41 -0.31
C ASN A 14 4.65 3.23 -0.08
N GLY A 15 4.55 2.53 1.05
CA GLY A 15 5.51 1.50 1.47
C GLY A 15 5.31 0.11 0.86
N GLY A 16 4.45 -0.03 -0.15
CA GLY A 16 4.10 -1.30 -0.76
C GLY A 16 2.99 -2.05 -0.02
N VAL A 17 2.35 -2.99 -0.72
CA VAL A 17 1.30 -3.86 -0.20
C VAL A 17 1.57 -5.31 -0.57
N TYR A 18 1.33 -6.22 0.37
CA TYR A 18 1.35 -7.64 0.08
C TYR A 18 0.02 -8.07 -0.55
N VAL A 19 0.09 -8.73 -1.70
CA VAL A 19 -1.08 -9.22 -2.42
C VAL A 19 -1.09 -10.74 -2.32
N GLU A 20 -1.86 -11.27 -1.36
CA GLU A 20 -1.93 -12.72 -1.05
C GLU A 20 -2.22 -13.56 -2.29
N ALA A 21 -3.15 -13.11 -3.14
CA ALA A 21 -3.58 -13.85 -4.32
C ALA A 21 -2.48 -14.05 -5.38
N VAL A 22 -1.41 -13.24 -5.35
CA VAL A 22 -0.24 -13.42 -6.23
C VAL A 22 1.04 -13.75 -5.44
N GLY A 23 0.95 -13.83 -4.10
CA GLY A 23 2.07 -14.15 -3.23
C GLY A 23 3.24 -13.16 -3.30
N LYS A 24 2.98 -11.89 -3.63
CA LYS A 24 4.01 -10.89 -3.90
C LYS A 24 3.75 -9.55 -3.23
N TRP A 25 4.84 -8.87 -2.87
CA TRP A 25 4.83 -7.45 -2.53
C TRP A 25 4.83 -6.61 -3.79
N ILE A 26 3.91 -5.65 -3.86
CA ILE A 26 3.76 -4.71 -4.97
C ILE A 26 4.00 -3.31 -4.44
N ASP A 27 4.84 -2.54 -5.13
CA ASP A 27 5.07 -1.13 -4.81
C ASP A 27 3.76 -0.33 -4.96
N THR A 28 3.58 0.66 -4.11
CA THR A 28 2.35 1.48 -4.06
C THR A 28 2.64 2.98 -4.06
N ASP A 29 3.88 3.37 -4.38
CA ASP A 29 4.24 4.76 -4.55
C ASP A 29 3.57 5.37 -5.80
N ALA A 30 3.75 6.68 -5.99
CA ALA A 30 3.15 7.39 -7.11
C ALA A 30 3.60 6.86 -8.49
N THR A 31 4.79 6.27 -8.60
CA THR A 31 5.28 5.68 -9.85
C THR A 31 4.59 4.35 -10.12
N ALA A 32 4.47 3.50 -9.10
CA ALA A 32 3.74 2.25 -9.20
C ALA A 32 2.25 2.48 -9.53
N GLU A 33 1.59 3.46 -8.91
CA GLU A 33 0.19 3.80 -9.23
C GLU A 33 0.03 4.20 -10.71
N ARG A 34 0.95 5.01 -11.26
CA ARG A 34 0.96 5.34 -12.69
C ARG A 34 1.17 4.12 -13.57
N ASN A 35 2.08 3.22 -13.19
CA ASN A 35 2.36 2.00 -13.95
C ASN A 35 1.15 1.06 -13.97
N ILE A 36 0.47 0.88 -12.84
CA ILE A 36 -0.77 0.09 -12.74
C ILE A 36 -1.85 0.67 -13.67
N LEU A 37 -2.03 1.99 -13.68
CA LEU A 37 -2.99 2.66 -14.57
C LEU A 37 -2.62 2.50 -16.04
N SER A 38 -1.33 2.54 -16.38
CA SER A 38 -0.84 2.29 -17.74
C SER A 38 -1.16 0.86 -18.19
N VAL A 39 -0.91 -0.14 -17.34
CA VAL A 39 -1.24 -1.54 -17.61
C VAL A 39 -2.75 -1.75 -17.76
N LYS A 40 -3.56 -1.11 -16.91
CA LYS A 40 -5.02 -1.10 -17.06
C LYS A 40 -5.42 -0.59 -18.46
N ALA A 41 -4.85 0.54 -18.88
CA ALA A 41 -5.13 1.12 -20.18
C ALA A 41 -4.71 0.19 -21.33
N SER A 42 -3.60 -0.53 -21.21
CA SER A 42 -3.22 -1.56 -22.18
C SER A 42 -4.28 -2.66 -22.31
N TYR A 43 -4.84 -3.15 -21.19
CA TYR A 43 -5.92 -4.15 -21.25
C TYR A 43 -7.21 -3.61 -21.86
N ASP A 44 -7.53 -2.35 -21.62
CA ASP A 44 -8.73 -1.72 -22.21
C ASP A 44 -8.58 -1.52 -23.73
N LEU A 45 -7.36 -1.29 -24.21
CA LEU A 45 -7.08 -1.05 -25.64
C LEU A 45 -6.83 -2.32 -26.45
N PHE A 46 -6.09 -3.29 -25.88
CA PHE A 46 -5.58 -4.44 -26.61
C PHE A 46 -6.19 -5.78 -26.18
N GLY A 47 -7.03 -5.77 -25.13
CA GLY A 47 -7.57 -6.99 -24.54
C GLY A 47 -6.62 -7.63 -23.52
N ASP A 48 -7.01 -8.79 -22.99
CA ASP A 48 -6.23 -9.47 -21.96
C ASP A 48 -4.96 -10.12 -22.55
N MET A 49 -3.83 -9.93 -21.88
CA MET A 49 -2.51 -10.42 -22.28
C MET A 49 -1.60 -10.55 -21.07
N GLU A 50 -0.52 -11.32 -21.18
CA GLU A 50 0.49 -11.35 -20.13
C GLU A 50 1.47 -10.18 -20.26
N ILE A 51 1.67 -9.47 -19.16
CA ILE A 51 2.64 -8.38 -19.03
C ILE A 51 3.60 -8.75 -17.90
N ALA A 52 4.90 -8.61 -18.15
CA ALA A 52 5.91 -8.78 -17.11
C ALA A 52 5.88 -7.58 -16.15
N TRP A 53 5.68 -7.84 -14.87
CA TRP A 53 5.68 -6.84 -13.80
C TRP A 53 6.85 -7.08 -12.85
N THR A 54 7.58 -6.03 -12.50
CA THR A 54 8.63 -6.11 -11.48
C THR A 54 8.04 -5.84 -10.10
N CYS A 55 8.13 -6.82 -9.20
CA CYS A 55 7.68 -6.72 -7.81
C CYS A 55 8.69 -5.96 -6.93
N ALA A 56 8.30 -5.62 -5.70
CA ALA A 56 9.13 -4.84 -4.77
C ALA A 56 10.48 -5.54 -4.42
N ASP A 57 10.52 -6.87 -4.52
CA ASP A 57 11.72 -7.71 -4.34
C ASP A 57 12.57 -7.86 -5.61
N ASN A 58 12.28 -7.08 -6.66
CA ASN A 58 12.85 -7.17 -8.01
C ASN A 58 12.57 -8.49 -8.75
N SER A 59 11.71 -9.36 -8.23
CA SER A 59 11.25 -10.54 -8.98
C SER A 59 10.24 -10.16 -10.07
N ILE A 60 10.11 -11.02 -11.08
CA ILE A 60 9.15 -10.82 -12.16
C ILE A 60 7.88 -11.64 -11.91
N LEU A 61 6.73 -10.98 -12.02
CA LEU A 61 5.39 -11.57 -11.99
C LEU A 61 4.73 -11.34 -13.36
N MET A 62 4.28 -12.42 -14.01
CA MET A 62 3.42 -12.28 -15.19
C MET A 62 2.00 -11.94 -14.73
N ILE A 63 1.50 -10.77 -15.13
CA ILE A 63 0.16 -10.28 -14.81
C ILE A 63 -0.75 -10.29 -16.03
N ASN A 64 -2.01 -10.67 -15.80
CA ASN A 64 -3.12 -10.52 -16.72
C ASN A 64 -4.19 -9.62 -16.06
N LYS A 65 -5.29 -9.34 -16.75
CA LYS A 65 -6.37 -8.48 -16.25
C LYS A 65 -6.91 -8.92 -14.90
N ALA A 66 -7.08 -10.22 -14.67
CA ALA A 66 -7.57 -10.76 -13.40
C ALA A 66 -6.58 -10.50 -12.24
N LYS A 67 -5.28 -10.75 -12.45
CA LYS A 67 -4.24 -10.44 -11.45
C LYS A 67 -4.14 -8.94 -11.16
N LEU A 68 -4.24 -8.09 -12.18
CA LEU A 68 -4.26 -6.63 -12.00
C LEU A 68 -5.43 -6.19 -11.10
N MET A 69 -6.62 -6.76 -11.29
CA MET A 69 -7.78 -6.43 -10.44
C MET A 69 -7.52 -6.78 -8.97
N LEU A 70 -6.90 -7.92 -8.68
CA LEU A 70 -6.57 -8.34 -7.32
C LEU A 70 -5.50 -7.44 -6.68
N ILE A 71 -4.48 -7.06 -7.46
CA ILE A 71 -3.46 -6.09 -7.03
C ILE A 71 -4.11 -4.74 -6.72
N TRP A 72 -4.98 -4.25 -7.60
CA TRP A 72 -5.68 -2.99 -7.40
C TRP A 72 -6.59 -3.02 -6.16
N GLN A 73 -7.31 -4.12 -5.95
CA GLN A 73 -8.16 -4.29 -4.78
C GLN A 73 -7.34 -4.22 -3.48
N ALA A 74 -6.22 -4.93 -3.40
CA ALA A 74 -5.34 -4.91 -2.24
C ALA A 74 -4.76 -3.50 -1.98
N LEU A 75 -4.31 -2.81 -3.03
CA LEU A 75 -3.83 -1.43 -2.94
C LEU A 75 -4.91 -0.50 -2.39
N MET A 76 -6.13 -0.58 -2.94
CA MET A 76 -7.25 0.26 -2.50
C MET A 76 -7.67 -0.04 -1.06
N GLN A 77 -7.71 -1.30 -0.64
CA GLN A 77 -7.99 -1.69 0.73
C GLN A 77 -6.94 -1.13 1.71
N ALA A 78 -5.64 -1.28 1.40
CA ALA A 78 -4.57 -0.73 2.23
C ALA A 78 -4.64 0.81 2.29
N LYS A 79 -4.83 1.48 1.14
CA LYS A 79 -4.92 2.94 1.05
C LYS A 79 -6.09 3.48 1.88
N THR A 80 -7.29 2.93 1.67
CA THR A 80 -8.49 3.36 2.41
C THR A 80 -8.41 3.02 3.89
N GLY A 81 -7.88 1.84 4.25
CA GLY A 81 -7.64 1.44 5.64
C GLY A 81 -6.69 2.40 6.37
N ASN A 82 -5.55 2.75 5.77
CA ASN A 82 -4.61 3.71 6.34
C ASN A 82 -5.22 5.12 6.46
N HIS A 83 -6.02 5.56 5.49
CA HIS A 83 -6.75 6.82 5.61
C HIS A 83 -7.75 6.82 6.77
N ALA A 84 -8.55 5.76 6.91
CA ALA A 84 -9.50 5.61 8.01
C ALA A 84 -8.77 5.57 9.37
N ASN A 85 -7.66 4.83 9.46
CA ASN A 85 -6.86 4.77 10.68
C ASN A 85 -6.28 6.14 11.05
N ALA A 86 -5.77 6.89 10.07
CA ALA A 86 -5.29 8.24 10.29
C ALA A 86 -6.38 9.19 10.82
N LEU A 87 -7.62 9.06 10.32
CA LEU A 87 -8.76 9.84 10.83
C LEU A 87 -9.10 9.45 12.28
N ARG A 88 -9.11 8.16 12.59
CA ARG A 88 -9.30 7.64 13.95
C ARG A 88 -8.28 8.22 14.93
N HIS A 89 -6.99 8.14 14.61
CA HIS A 89 -5.93 8.69 15.48
C HIS A 89 -6.01 10.21 15.64
N LYS A 90 -6.39 10.94 14.59
CA LYS A 90 -6.57 12.40 14.66
C LYS A 90 -7.75 12.80 15.56
N ALA A 91 -8.83 12.04 15.53
CA ALA A 91 -9.95 12.28 16.44
C ALA A 91 -9.57 11.94 17.89
N ALA A 92 -8.84 10.84 18.10
CA ALA A 92 -8.40 10.43 19.42
C ALA A 92 -7.39 11.40 20.05
N VAL A 93 -6.44 11.93 19.27
CA VAL A 93 -5.45 12.89 19.79
C VAL A 93 -6.08 14.23 20.21
N GLU A 94 -7.19 14.63 19.58
CA GLU A 94 -7.95 15.84 19.96
C GLU A 94 -8.65 15.67 21.32
N GLN A 95 -8.90 14.43 21.75
CA GLN A 95 -9.57 14.08 23.00
C GLN A 95 -8.59 13.60 24.09
N ALA A 96 -7.31 13.42 23.76
CA ALA A 96 -6.32 12.89 24.68
C ALA A 96 -5.95 13.93 25.75
N GLU A 97 -5.77 13.47 26.99
CA GLU A 97 -5.29 14.31 28.10
C GLU A 97 -3.87 14.84 27.85
N ASN A 98 -3.02 14.01 27.22
CA ASN A 98 -1.69 14.40 26.78
C ASN A 98 -1.48 14.13 25.27
N PRO A 99 -1.89 15.06 24.39
CA PRO A 99 -1.80 14.90 22.94
C PRO A 99 -0.38 14.68 22.39
N LEU A 100 0.66 15.06 23.14
CA LEU A 100 2.06 14.90 22.72
C LEU A 100 2.60 13.48 22.97
N GLU A 101 1.97 12.73 23.88
CA GLU A 101 2.35 11.36 24.25
C GLU A 101 1.41 10.30 23.69
N TYR A 102 0.38 10.70 22.94
CA TYR A 102 -0.55 9.78 22.30
C TYR A 102 0.17 8.82 21.34
N ASP A 103 0.07 7.52 21.60
CA ASP A 103 0.59 6.47 20.72
C ASP A 103 -0.32 6.30 19.51
N TYR A 104 0.26 6.46 18.32
CA TYR A 104 -0.42 6.30 17.05
C TYR A 104 0.19 5.18 16.20
N SER A 105 0.89 4.23 16.80
CA SER A 105 1.62 3.16 16.09
C SER A 105 0.75 1.98 15.65
N ASP A 106 -0.49 1.85 16.11
CA ASP A 106 -1.36 0.70 15.83
C ASP A 106 -2.25 0.84 14.58
N GLY A 107 -2.73 -0.28 14.05
CA GLY A 107 -3.78 -0.32 13.03
C GLY A 107 -3.34 0.03 11.59
N TRP A 108 -2.05 0.23 11.34
CA TRP A 108 -1.52 0.49 10.01
C TRP A 108 -1.27 -0.79 9.21
N SER A 109 -1.32 -0.69 7.88
CA SER A 109 -0.80 -1.76 7.04
C SER A 109 0.70 -1.97 7.26
N LYS A 110 1.16 -3.19 7.02
CA LYS A 110 2.59 -3.51 6.97
C LYS A 110 3.16 -3.09 5.61
N THR A 111 4.37 -2.54 5.62
CA THR A 111 5.14 -2.15 4.43
C THR A 111 6.13 -3.24 4.04
N TYR A 112 6.63 -3.18 2.81
CA TYR A 112 7.66 -4.10 2.33
C TYR A 112 8.95 -3.97 3.14
N GLN A 113 9.38 -2.74 3.46
CA GLN A 113 10.60 -2.53 4.25
C GLN A 113 10.47 -3.10 5.68
N GLU A 114 9.32 -2.97 6.32
CA GLU A 114 9.06 -3.60 7.63
C GLU A 114 9.13 -5.12 7.53
N PHE A 115 8.56 -5.70 6.48
CA PHE A 115 8.70 -7.14 6.21
C PHE A 115 10.15 -7.58 6.06
N VAL A 116 10.96 -6.86 5.29
CA VAL A 116 12.39 -7.16 5.11
C VAL A 116 13.14 -7.07 6.44
N ASN A 117 12.89 -6.00 7.22
CA ASN A 117 13.55 -5.79 8.50
C ASN A 117 13.23 -6.91 9.52
N GLU A 118 11.99 -7.39 9.54
CA GLU A 118 11.58 -8.49 10.41
C GLU A 118 12.21 -9.84 10.03
N GLN A 119 12.57 -10.05 8.76
CA GLN A 119 13.26 -11.26 8.33
C GLN A 119 14.77 -11.23 8.58
N ALA A 120 15.34 -10.04 8.79
CA ALA A 120 16.78 -9.86 9.02
C ALA A 120 17.17 -10.01 10.50
N ASN A 121 16.19 -10.12 11.41
CA ASN A 121 16.36 -10.30 12.85
C ASN A 121 16.11 -11.76 13.27
#